data_AF-A0A015KIN1-F1
#
_entry.id   AF-A0A015KIN1-F1
#
_cell.length_a   1.000
_cell.length_b   1.000
_cell.length_c   1.000
_cell.angle_alpha   90.00
_cell.angle_beta   90.00
_cell.angle_gamma   90.00
#
_symmetry.space_group_name_H-M   'P 1'
#
loop_
_entity.id
_entity.type
_entity.pdbx_description
1 polymer ?
#
loop_
_entity_poly.entity_id
_entity_poly.type
_entity_poly.pdbx_seq_one_letter_code
_entity_poly.pdbx_strand_id
1 'polypeptide(L)'
;MGIIHRDIKAQNILLSNDGIVKIADFGSSSLHSRASLKLGTLYWMAPEVLHDQIYNSKVDIWSLGIMAIELIDGRPPWFPLGQRKVVELIRTVGTPPIPLNISLDFENFLRDCLKVNPVERPSATDLLSHHFIKEFSLAIEKLQL
;
A
#
# COMPACT_ATOMS: atom_id res chain seq x y z
N MET A 1 -1.53 -17.73 2.70
CA MET A 1 -2.96 -17.65 2.35
C MET A 1 -3.12 -16.72 1.15
N GLY A 2 -3.95 -17.08 0.16
CA GLY A 2 -4.16 -16.30 -1.08
C GLY A 2 -5.28 -15.27 -0.97
N ILE A 3 -5.41 -14.61 0.18
CA ILE A 3 -6.45 -13.59 0.43
C ILE A 3 -5.97 -12.26 -0.15
N ILE A 4 -6.88 -11.53 -0.79
CA ILE A 4 -6.70 -10.14 -1.23
C ILE A 4 -7.66 -9.27 -0.42
N HIS A 5 -7.18 -8.18 0.19
CA HIS A 5 -7.98 -7.26 0.99
C HIS A 5 -8.74 -6.24 0.13
N ARG A 6 -8.05 -5.64 -0.85
CA ARG A 6 -8.54 -4.62 -1.81
C ARG A 6 -8.94 -3.26 -1.25
N ASP A 7 -8.74 -3.01 0.04
CA ASP A 7 -9.10 -1.70 0.64
C ASP A 7 -8.14 -1.31 1.77
N ILE A 8 -6.84 -1.51 1.53
CA ILE A 8 -5.77 -1.05 2.42
C ILE A 8 -5.64 0.48 2.27
N LYS A 9 -5.96 1.20 3.34
CA LYS A 9 -5.91 2.67 3.47
C LYS A 9 -5.92 3.06 4.95
N ALA A 10 -5.47 4.28 5.30
CA ALA A 10 -5.33 4.65 6.70
C ALA A 10 -6.66 4.57 7.49
N GLN A 11 -7.80 4.86 6.83
CA GLN A 11 -9.14 4.77 7.44
C GLN A 11 -9.51 3.35 7.90
N ASN A 12 -8.92 2.31 7.32
CA ASN A 12 -9.18 0.91 7.65
C ASN A 12 -8.11 0.31 8.58
N ILE A 13 -7.22 1.15 9.13
CA ILE A 13 -6.24 0.77 10.13
C ILE A 13 -6.69 1.28 11.49
N LEU A 14 -6.98 0.36 12.40
CA LEU A 14 -7.44 0.66 13.75
C LEU A 14 -6.28 0.61 14.74
N LEU A 15 -6.26 1.54 15.69
CA LEU A 15 -5.34 1.55 16.82
C LEU A 15 -6.13 1.27 18.10
N SER A 16 -5.75 0.23 18.83
CA SER A 16 -6.31 -0.04 20.16
C SER A 16 -5.68 0.86 21.23
N ASN A 17 -6.31 0.96 22.40
CA ASN A 17 -5.79 1.72 23.53
C ASN A 17 -4.41 1.23 24.00
N ASP A 18 -4.10 -0.05 23.79
CA ASP A 18 -2.81 -0.66 24.13
C ASP A 18 -1.78 -0.52 23.01
N GLY A 19 -2.03 0.35 22.02
CA GLY A 19 -1.11 0.61 20.91
C GLY A 19 -1.06 -0.47 19.82
N ILE A 20 -1.91 -1.50 19.91
CA ILE A 20 -1.97 -2.56 18.89
C ILE A 20 -2.66 -2.05 17.62
N VAL A 21 -1.98 -2.20 16.49
CA VAL A 21 -2.50 -1.90 15.14
C VAL A 21 -3.25 -3.10 14.58
N LYS A 22 -4.46 -2.87 14.04
CA LYS A 22 -5.29 -3.91 13.42
C LYS A 22 -5.84 -3.44 12.07
N ILE A 23 -5.89 -4.35 11.11
CA ILE A 23 -6.55 -4.12 9.82
C ILE A 23 -8.05 -4.41 10.00
N ALA A 24 -8.90 -3.56 9.42
CA ALA A 24 -10.35 -3.67 9.45
C ALA A 24 -10.96 -3.59 8.03
N ASP A 25 -12.29 -3.75 7.97
CA ASP A 25 -13.10 -3.71 6.75
C ASP A 25 -12.73 -4.75 5.68
N PHE A 26 -13.07 -6.00 5.96
CA PHE A 26 -12.91 -7.12 5.03
C PHE A 26 -14.05 -7.23 4.01
N GLY A 27 -14.93 -6.23 3.86
CA GLY A 27 -16.11 -6.29 2.98
C GLY A 27 -15.77 -6.48 1.50
N SER A 28 -14.57 -6.07 1.08
CA SER A 28 -14.06 -6.26 -0.29
C SER A 28 -13.09 -7.45 -0.45
N SER A 29 -12.82 -8.17 0.64
CA SER A 29 -11.82 -9.23 0.68
C SER A 29 -12.29 -10.49 -0.05
N SER A 30 -11.37 -11.26 -0.61
CA SER A 30 -11.69 -12.57 -1.18
C SER A 30 -10.52 -13.55 -1.15
N LEU A 31 -10.82 -14.85 -1.07
CA LEU A 31 -9.85 -15.96 -1.05
C LEU A 31 -9.13 -16.21 -2.39
N HIS A 32 -9.34 -15.38 -3.42
CA HIS A 32 -8.88 -15.68 -4.77
C HIS A 32 -7.52 -15.05 -5.03
N SER A 33 -6.54 -15.87 -5.40
CA SER A 33 -5.22 -15.41 -5.83
C SER A 33 -5.25 -14.63 -7.15
N ARG A 34 -6.37 -14.68 -7.88
CA ARG A 34 -6.60 -13.94 -9.13
C ARG A 34 -8.02 -13.37 -9.15
N ALA A 35 -8.14 -12.08 -9.44
CA ALA A 35 -9.41 -11.38 -9.54
C ALA A 35 -9.39 -10.34 -10.66
N SER A 36 -10.57 -9.93 -11.13
CA SER A 36 -10.73 -8.97 -12.23
C SER A 36 -11.68 -7.82 -11.90
N LEU A 37 -12.39 -7.86 -10.77
CA LEU A 37 -13.33 -6.82 -10.40
C LEU A 37 -12.60 -5.59 -9.86
N LYS A 38 -12.97 -4.39 -10.32
CA LYS A 38 -12.46 -3.12 -9.79
C LYS A 38 -13.14 -2.80 -8.45
N LEU A 39 -12.51 -3.21 -7.35
CA LEU A 39 -12.95 -2.96 -5.98
C LEU A 39 -11.90 -2.16 -5.20
N GLY A 40 -12.35 -1.46 -4.16
CA GLY A 40 -11.53 -0.62 -3.29
C GLY A 40 -11.74 0.87 -3.50
N THR A 41 -10.92 1.67 -2.83
CA THR A 41 -10.97 3.14 -2.92
C THR A 41 -9.97 3.66 -3.97
N LEU A 42 -10.46 4.44 -4.95
CA LEU A 42 -9.73 4.78 -6.19
C LEU A 42 -8.30 5.32 -6.01
N TYR A 43 -8.04 6.13 -4.99
CA TYR A 43 -6.69 6.71 -4.78
C TYR A 43 -5.63 5.67 -4.39
N TRP A 44 -6.03 4.52 -3.83
CA TRP A 44 -5.12 3.45 -3.37
C TRP A 44 -5.06 2.28 -4.36
N MET A 45 -5.81 2.32 -5.46
CA MET A 45 -5.85 1.21 -6.43
C MET A 45 -4.56 1.10 -7.24
N ALA A 46 -4.10 -0.14 -7.41
CA ALA A 46 -2.94 -0.45 -8.23
C ALA A 46 -3.22 -0.25 -9.73
N PRO A 47 -2.18 -0.01 -10.56
CA PRO A 47 -2.34 0.23 -12.00
C PRO A 47 -3.10 -0.89 -12.71
N GLU A 48 -2.82 -2.15 -12.40
CA GLU A 48 -3.48 -3.31 -13.00
C GLU A 48 -4.98 -3.39 -12.67
N VAL A 49 -5.38 -2.96 -11.47
CA VAL A 49 -6.80 -2.85 -11.10
C VAL A 49 -7.45 -1.74 -11.91
N LEU A 50 -6.77 -0.59 -12.03
CA LEU A 50 -7.28 0.53 -12.81
C LEU A 50 -7.45 0.18 -14.29
N HIS A 51 -6.58 -0.65 -14.85
CA HIS A 51 -6.63 -1.15 -16.23
C HIS A 51 -7.55 -2.37 -16.43
N ASP A 52 -8.33 -2.77 -15.42
CA ASP A 52 -9.26 -3.90 -15.50
C ASP A 52 -8.56 -5.23 -15.85
N GLN A 53 -7.29 -5.36 -15.45
CA GLN A 53 -6.49 -6.56 -15.64
C GLN A 53 -6.75 -7.58 -14.52
N ILE A 54 -6.36 -8.82 -14.76
CA ILE A 54 -6.35 -9.84 -13.70
C ILE A 54 -5.22 -9.51 -12.73
N TYR A 55 -5.53 -9.44 -11.45
CA TYR A 55 -4.61 -9.07 -10.39
C TYR A 55 -4.62 -10.08 -9.23
N ASN A 56 -3.59 -10.02 -8.39
CA ASN A 56 -3.40 -10.87 -7.22
C ASN A 56 -3.19 -10.02 -5.95
N SER A 57 -2.74 -10.62 -4.85
CA SER A 57 -2.49 -9.90 -3.58
C SER A 57 -1.44 -8.78 -3.65
N LYS A 58 -0.68 -8.65 -4.76
CA LYS A 58 0.26 -7.53 -4.96
C LYS A 58 -0.43 -6.19 -5.10
N VAL A 59 -1.74 -6.15 -5.33
CA VAL A 59 -2.51 -4.89 -5.29
C VAL A 59 -2.53 -4.31 -3.88
N ASP A 60 -2.56 -5.14 -2.84
CA ASP A 60 -2.54 -4.69 -1.45
C ASP A 60 -1.16 -4.09 -1.09
N ILE A 61 -0.08 -4.56 -1.74
CA ILE A 61 1.27 -4.01 -1.59
C ILE A 61 1.38 -2.61 -2.18
N TRP A 62 0.74 -2.38 -3.33
CA TRP A 62 0.63 -1.04 -3.89
C TRP A 62 -0.15 -0.12 -2.95
N SER A 63 -1.34 -0.57 -2.50
CA SER A 63 -2.19 0.19 -1.58
C SER A 63 -1.47 0.51 -0.26
N LEU A 64 -0.63 -0.40 0.25
CA LEU A 64 0.25 -0.16 1.39
C LEU A 64 1.23 0.99 1.15
N GLY A 65 1.86 1.05 -0.03
CA GLY A 65 2.75 2.16 -0.40
C GLY A 65 2.03 3.50 -0.46
N ILE A 66 0.81 3.53 -1.01
CA ILE A 66 -0.04 4.72 -1.04
C ILE A 66 -0.44 5.16 0.38
N MET A 67 -0.84 4.20 1.22
CA MET A 67 -1.19 4.44 2.62
C MET A 67 0.01 4.97 3.41
N ALA A 68 1.21 4.46 3.17
CA ALA A 68 2.41 4.92 3.84
C ALA A 68 2.74 6.40 3.51
N ILE A 69 2.48 6.84 2.28
CA ILE A 69 2.55 8.27 1.91
C ILE A 69 1.43 9.07 2.58
N GLU A 70 0.21 8.53 2.58
CA GLU A 70 -0.96 9.15 3.23
C GLU A 70 -0.69 9.44 4.72
N LEU A 71 0.00 8.53 5.43
CA LEU A 71 0.33 8.72 6.85
C LEU A 71 1.31 9.88 7.09
N ILE A 72 2.10 10.27 6.09
CA ILE A 72 3.03 11.40 6.18
C ILE A 72 2.32 12.70 5.82
N ASP A 73 1.63 12.70 4.69
CA ASP A 73 1.06 13.92 4.10
C ASP A 73 -0.37 14.21 4.58
N GLY A 74 -0.96 13.31 5.38
CA GLY A 74 -2.35 13.35 5.85
C GLY A 74 -3.39 13.05 4.76
N ARG A 75 -2.95 12.77 3.53
CA ARG A 75 -3.79 12.49 2.36
C ARG A 75 -3.01 11.69 1.32
N PRO A 76 -3.68 10.87 0.49
CA PRO A 76 -2.98 10.13 -0.56
C PRO A 76 -2.39 11.06 -1.63
N PRO A 77 -1.42 10.57 -2.44
CA PRO A 77 -0.83 11.34 -3.53
C PRO A 77 -1.91 11.88 -4.48
N TRP A 78 -1.69 13.10 -4.97
CA TRP A 78 -2.57 13.79 -5.92
C TRP A 78 -4.02 13.97 -5.46
N PHE A 79 -4.31 13.82 -4.16
CA PHE A 79 -5.66 13.99 -3.60
C PHE A 79 -6.40 15.25 -4.11
N PRO A 80 -5.77 16.46 -4.14
CA PRO A 80 -6.44 17.68 -4.59
C PRO A 80 -6.84 17.69 -6.07
N LEU A 81 -6.26 16.83 -6.90
CA LEU A 81 -6.55 16.79 -8.35
C LEU A 81 -7.86 16.07 -8.67
N GLY A 82 -8.44 15.36 -7.68
CA GLY A 82 -9.65 14.56 -7.86
C GLY A 82 -9.37 13.20 -8.50
N GLN A 83 -10.24 12.23 -8.19
CA GLN A 83 -10.10 10.82 -8.58
C GLN A 83 -9.86 10.61 -10.07
N ARG A 84 -10.59 11.34 -10.94
CA ARG A 84 -10.45 11.21 -12.40
C ARG A 84 -9.02 11.48 -12.85
N LYS A 85 -8.40 12.55 -12.33
CA LYS A 85 -7.04 12.93 -12.72
C LYS A 85 -6.00 11.96 -12.15
N VAL A 86 -6.22 11.44 -10.94
CA VAL A 86 -5.36 10.41 -10.35
C VAL A 86 -5.35 9.13 -11.19
N VAL A 87 -6.52 8.66 -11.63
CA VAL A 87 -6.61 7.49 -12.51
C VAL A 87 -5.86 7.73 -13.82
N GLU A 88 -6.00 8.91 -14.42
CA GLU A 88 -5.27 9.30 -15.62
C GLU A 88 -3.75 9.29 -15.40
N LEU A 89 -3.28 9.88 -14.29
CA LEU A 89 -1.86 9.94 -13.95
C LEU A 89 -1.27 8.55 -13.69
N ILE A 90 -1.96 7.68 -12.95
CA ILE A 90 -1.47 6.30 -12.74
C ILE A 90 -1.36 5.55 -14.07
N ARG A 91 -2.30 5.75 -15.00
CA ARG A 91 -2.28 5.10 -16.32
C ARG A 91 -1.21 5.64 -17.26
N THR A 92 -0.83 6.92 -17.14
CA THR A 92 0.07 7.60 -18.09
C THR A 92 1.48 7.81 -17.56
N VAL A 93 1.60 8.15 -16.27
CA VAL A 93 2.87 8.39 -15.56
C VAL A 93 3.33 7.14 -14.80
N GLY A 94 2.40 6.29 -14.37
CA GLY A 94 2.70 5.04 -13.67
C GLY A 94 2.67 5.19 -12.16
N THR A 95 3.68 5.84 -11.58
CA THR A 95 3.89 5.90 -10.12
C THR A 95 3.80 7.33 -9.57
N PRO A 96 3.24 7.54 -8.37
CA PRO A 96 3.25 8.86 -7.74
C PRO A 96 4.66 9.30 -7.33
N PRO A 97 4.88 10.61 -7.13
CA PRO A 97 6.15 11.10 -6.60
C PRO A 97 6.37 10.58 -5.18
N ILE A 98 7.60 10.19 -4.88
CA ILE A 98 8.01 9.86 -3.51
C ILE A 98 8.12 11.16 -2.69
N PRO A 99 7.62 11.20 -1.45
CA PRO A 99 7.76 12.36 -0.57
C PRO A 99 9.22 12.75 -0.33
N LEU A 100 9.47 14.04 -0.10
CA LEU A 100 10.78 14.55 0.28
C LEU A 100 10.99 14.44 1.80
N ASN A 101 12.25 14.55 2.24
CA ASN A 101 12.63 14.55 3.67
C ASN A 101 12.28 13.26 4.44
N ILE A 102 12.35 12.12 3.76
CA ILE A 102 12.23 10.79 4.36
C ILE A 102 13.60 10.08 4.41
N SER A 103 13.72 9.03 5.23
CA SER A 103 14.95 8.22 5.26
C SER A 103 15.12 7.44 3.95
N LEU A 104 16.37 7.13 3.59
CA LEU A 104 16.68 6.33 2.40
C LEU A 104 16.01 4.95 2.46
N ASP A 105 15.93 4.34 3.65
CA ASP A 105 15.28 3.05 3.83
C ASP A 105 13.78 3.12 3.59
N PHE A 106 13.13 4.18 4.04
CA PHE A 106 11.70 4.36 3.79
C PHE A 106 11.43 4.71 2.33
N GLU A 107 12.29 5.52 1.69
CA GLU A 107 12.23 5.75 0.25
C GLU A 107 12.34 4.44 -0.53
N ASN A 108 13.31 3.57 -0.19
CA ASN A 108 13.48 2.27 -0.84
C ASN A 108 12.24 1.37 -0.63
N PHE A 109 11.68 1.36 0.57
CA PHE A 109 10.45 0.64 0.87
C PHE A 109 9.27 1.12 0.00
N LEU A 110 9.08 2.43 -0.13
CA LEU A 110 8.04 3.01 -0.99
C LEU A 110 8.27 2.67 -2.46
N ARG A 111 9.52 2.76 -2.94
CA ARG A 111 9.87 2.42 -4.32
C ARG A 111 9.58 0.96 -4.65
N ASP A 112 9.82 0.05 -3.72
CA ASP A 112 9.48 -1.37 -3.88
C ASP A 112 7.97 -1.62 -3.88
N CYS A 113 7.23 -0.94 -3.00
CA CYS A 113 5.76 -1.05 -2.95
C CYS A 113 5.09 -0.49 -4.23
N LEU A 114 5.64 0.59 -4.78
CA LEU A 114 5.04 1.38 -5.86
C LEU A 114 5.61 1.07 -7.26
N LYS A 115 6.14 -0.15 -7.46
CA LYS A 115 6.50 -0.63 -8.80
C LYS A 115 5.25 -0.88 -9.63
N VAL A 116 5.21 -0.33 -10.85
CA VAL A 116 4.04 -0.47 -11.74
C VAL A 116 3.82 -1.95 -12.09
N ASN A 117 4.88 -2.68 -12.42
CA ASN A 117 4.79 -4.11 -12.71
C ASN A 117 4.58 -4.93 -11.41
N PRO A 118 3.43 -5.62 -11.23
CA PRO A 118 3.14 -6.39 -10.01
C PRO A 118 4.10 -7.56 -9.77
N VAL A 119 4.81 -8.03 -10.81
CA VAL A 119 5.81 -9.11 -10.68
C VAL A 119 7.03 -8.61 -9.90
N GLU A 120 7.41 -7.34 -10.08
CA GLU A 120 8.58 -6.74 -9.45
C GLU A 120 8.31 -6.26 -8.02
N ARG A 121 7.03 -6.12 -7.65
CA ARG A 121 6.63 -5.80 -6.27
C ARG A 121 6.94 -6.98 -5.36
N PRO A 122 7.49 -6.77 -4.16
CA PRO A 122 7.64 -7.82 -3.15
C PRO A 122 6.27 -8.35 -2.70
N SER A 123 6.23 -9.55 -2.13
CA SER A 123 5.07 -10.00 -1.35
C SER A 123 5.08 -9.37 0.05
N ALA A 124 3.97 -9.47 0.79
CA ALA A 124 3.92 -9.02 2.17
C ALA A 124 4.98 -9.73 3.04
N THR A 125 5.19 -11.02 2.80
CA THR A 125 6.23 -11.80 3.49
C THR A 125 7.64 -11.31 3.15
N ASP A 126 7.90 -10.95 1.88
CA ASP A 126 9.21 -10.42 1.48
C ASP A 126 9.48 -9.06 2.15
N LEU A 127 8.44 -8.21 2.25
CA LEU A 127 8.54 -6.91 2.92
C LEU A 127 8.88 -7.00 4.41
N LEU A 128 8.50 -8.07 5.10
CA LEU A 128 8.94 -8.30 6.50
C LEU A 128 10.46 -8.39 6.61
N SER A 129 11.15 -8.72 5.52
CA SER A 129 12.61 -8.76 5.47
C SER A 129 13.27 -7.48 4.98
N HIS A 130 12.49 -6.47 4.57
CA HIS A 130 12.99 -5.20 4.09
C HIS A 130 13.73 -4.44 5.21
N HIS A 131 14.81 -3.74 4.87
CA HIS A 131 15.67 -3.05 5.86
C HIS A 131 14.88 -2.09 6.75
N PHE A 132 14.04 -1.25 6.13
CA PHE A 132 13.08 -0.38 6.82
C PHE A 132 12.24 -1.09 7.89
N ILE A 133 11.75 -2.31 7.64
CA ILE A 133 10.92 -3.02 8.62
C ILE A 133 11.76 -3.68 9.71
N LYS A 134 12.90 -4.27 9.34
CA LYS A 134 13.80 -4.95 10.29
C LYS A 134 14.41 -3.99 11.31
N GLU A 135 14.87 -2.82 10.88
CA GLU A 135 15.44 -1.83 11.81
C GLU A 135 14.42 -1.41 12.87
N PHE A 136 13.16 -1.20 12.48
CA PHE A 136 12.09 -0.83 13.41
C PHE A 136 11.69 -1.98 14.34
N SER A 137 11.64 -3.24 13.86
CA SER A 137 11.37 -4.39 14.74
C SER A 137 12.42 -4.52 15.83
N LEU A 138 13.70 -4.35 15.47
CA LEU A 138 14.81 -4.36 16.41
C LEU A 138 14.78 -3.16 17.37
N ALA A 139 14.32 -2.00 16.91
CA ALA A 139 14.17 -0.82 17.75
C ALA A 139 13.05 -1.01 18.80
N ILE A 140 11.89 -1.57 18.42
CA ILE A 140 10.80 -1.86 19.36
C ILE A 140 11.22 -2.91 20.39
N GLU A 141 11.92 -3.98 19.98
CA GLU A 141 12.44 -4.98 20.91
C GLU A 141 13.48 -4.41 21.90
N LYS A 142 14.27 -3.42 21.49
CA LYS A 142 15.24 -2.73 22.37
C LYS A 142 14.59 -1.71 23.29
N LEU A 143 13.41 -1.20 22.94
CA LEU A 143 12.66 -0.20 23.69
C LEU A 143 11.74 -0.80 24.75
N GLN A 144 11.91 -2.06 25.15
CA GLN A 144 11.14 -2.73 26.23
C GLN A 144 10.70 -1.76 27.34
N LEU A 145 9.47 -1.27 27.18
CA LEU A 145 8.55 -0.85 28.23
C LEU A 145 7.86 -2.11 28.75
#